data_AF-A0ABD1JIG0-F1
#
_entry.id   AF-A0ABD1JIG0-F1
#
_cell.length_a   1.000
_cell.length_b   1.000
_cell.length_c   1.000
_cell.angle_alpha   90.00
_cell.angle_beta   90.00
_cell.angle_gamma   90.00
#
_symmetry.space_group_name_H-M   'P 1'
#
loop_
_entity.id
_entity.type
_entity.pdbx_description
1 polymer ?
#
loop_
_entity_poly.entity_id
_entity_poly.type
_entity_poly.pdbx_seq_one_letter_code
_entity_poly.pdbx_strand_id
1 'polypeptide(L)'
;MDRDILFEGLSAIVGVKVRPKSEASQQLLRTYQSPQPHADVLSVTDLLSAIWFDTDYWQDVHERRTGCRASPPFRNDLFVMDEEFFDPRFDCDFTNTKDTATYTRGNEVYKRPYGWRRFALKVLDKYADGNAWLGSAGYRKGSDPNEWPVSYHGTNRPGAQGIIDDHYIPGSGQAYGRGVYSTPDVKIAETHGYTKTFVSATNGKTYKVCLQNRINPCVRKICAYPDYWLVPVPVGTPPDQERKIVMAAIRPYNLLLKEA
;
A
#
# COMPACT_ATOMS: atom_id res chain seq x y z
N MET A 1 2.67 18.57 -8.16
CA MET A 1 2.12 17.46 -8.96
C MET A 1 0.63 17.52 -8.83
N ASP A 2 -0.10 17.24 -9.90
CA ASP A 2 -1.56 17.18 -9.83
C ASP A 2 -1.99 16.07 -8.86
N ARG A 3 -2.93 16.38 -7.97
CA ARG A 3 -3.51 15.39 -7.04
C ARG A 3 -4.27 14.30 -7.78
N ASP A 4 -4.78 14.60 -8.97
CA ASP A 4 -5.50 13.62 -9.80
C ASP A 4 -4.61 12.43 -10.14
N ILE A 5 -3.32 12.67 -10.43
CA ILE A 5 -2.33 11.62 -10.71
C ILE A 5 -2.10 10.74 -9.47
N LEU A 6 -2.25 11.28 -8.26
CA LEU A 6 -2.17 10.48 -7.03
C LEU A 6 -3.33 9.49 -6.93
N PHE A 7 -4.55 9.90 -7.28
CA PHE A 7 -5.72 9.02 -7.32
C PHE A 7 -5.64 8.00 -8.45
N GLU A 8 -5.09 8.37 -9.60
CA GLU A 8 -4.78 7.42 -10.68
C GLU A 8 -3.75 6.37 -10.22
N GLY A 9 -2.71 6.79 -9.48
CA GLY A 9 -1.75 5.88 -8.87
C GLY A 9 -2.40 4.95 -7.84
N LEU A 10 -3.27 5.49 -6.99
CA LEU A 10 -4.04 4.67 -6.05
C LEU A 10 -4.99 3.70 -6.78
N SER A 11 -5.59 4.13 -7.90
CA SER A 11 -6.42 3.28 -8.78
C SER A 11 -5.61 2.12 -9.35
N ALA A 12 -4.39 2.40 -9.83
CA ALA A 12 -3.48 1.38 -10.34
C ALA A 12 -3.06 0.39 -9.24
N ILE A 13 -2.90 0.86 -8.00
CA ILE A 13 -2.75 -0.03 -6.85
C ILE A 13 -4.02 -0.86 -6.70
N VAL A 14 -5.16 -0.29 -6.32
CA VAL A 14 -6.34 -1.06 -5.89
C VAL A 14 -7.07 -1.81 -7.01
N GLY A 15 -6.75 -1.55 -8.28
CA GLY A 15 -7.37 -2.21 -9.43
C GLY A 15 -8.82 -1.78 -9.71
N VAL A 16 -9.24 -0.66 -9.11
CA VAL A 16 -10.55 -0.01 -9.29
C VAL A 16 -10.29 1.48 -9.42
N LYS A 17 -11.10 2.18 -10.22
CA LYS A 17 -10.97 3.63 -10.34
C LYS A 17 -11.27 4.29 -8.99
N VAL A 18 -10.34 5.12 -8.53
CA VAL A 18 -10.45 5.89 -7.30
C VAL A 18 -10.56 7.36 -7.65
N ARG A 19 -11.47 8.06 -6.96
CA ARG A 19 -11.77 9.48 -7.15
C ARG A 19 -11.70 10.24 -5.82
N PRO A 20 -11.39 11.54 -5.86
CA PRO A 20 -11.53 12.39 -4.69
C PRO A 20 -13.00 12.54 -4.29
N LYS A 21 -13.22 12.80 -2.99
CA LYS A 21 -14.54 13.17 -2.43
C LYS A 21 -15.25 14.28 -3.21
N SER A 22 -14.53 15.23 -3.80
CA SER A 22 -15.11 16.33 -4.58
C SER A 22 -15.91 15.89 -5.80
N GLU A 23 -15.67 14.67 -6.29
CA GLU A 23 -16.41 14.08 -7.41
C GLU A 23 -17.57 13.16 -6.96
N ALA A 24 -17.77 13.00 -5.64
CA ALA A 24 -18.85 12.18 -5.10
C ALA A 24 -20.23 12.80 -5.37
N SER A 25 -21.23 11.95 -5.60
CA SER A 25 -22.62 12.40 -5.73
C SER A 25 -23.10 13.05 -4.42
N GLN A 26 -24.08 13.97 -4.49
CA GLN A 26 -24.65 14.56 -3.27
C GLN A 26 -25.24 13.50 -2.32
N GLN A 27 -25.77 12.40 -2.86
CA GLN A 27 -26.27 11.29 -2.06
C GLN A 27 -25.13 10.63 -1.28
N LEU A 28 -24.02 10.31 -1.94
CA LEU A 28 -22.83 9.78 -1.29
C LEU A 28 -22.27 10.76 -0.26
N LEU A 29 -22.24 12.06 -0.59
CA LEU A 29 -21.76 13.09 0.32
C LEU A 29 -22.57 13.16 1.62
N ARG A 30 -23.90 12.99 1.55
CA ARG A 30 -24.78 12.94 2.74
C ARG A 30 -24.48 11.72 3.62
N THR A 31 -24.01 10.62 3.04
CA THR A 31 -23.65 9.43 3.82
C THR A 31 -22.39 9.63 4.66
N TYR A 32 -21.48 10.54 4.31
CA TYR A 32 -20.31 10.86 5.15
C TYR A 32 -20.66 11.52 6.48
N GLN A 33 -21.89 12.03 6.64
CA GLN A 33 -22.40 12.56 7.91
C GLN A 33 -22.99 11.45 8.80
N SER A 34 -23.15 10.23 8.24
CA SER A 34 -23.56 9.05 8.98
C SER A 34 -22.34 8.40 9.65
N PRO A 35 -22.46 7.90 10.89
CA PRO A 35 -21.40 7.10 11.52
C PRO A 35 -21.18 5.74 10.83
N GLN A 36 -22.03 5.36 9.87
CA GLN A 36 -21.92 4.09 9.15
C GLN A 36 -21.05 4.23 7.88
N PRO A 37 -20.08 3.33 7.67
CA PRO A 37 -19.24 3.33 6.47
C PRO A 37 -20.06 3.01 5.20
N HIS A 38 -19.72 3.66 4.09
CA HIS A 38 -20.37 3.45 2.80
C HIS A 38 -19.59 2.49 1.91
N ALA A 39 -20.29 1.73 1.05
CA ALA A 39 -19.69 0.72 0.16
C ALA A 39 -18.70 1.33 -0.84
N ASP A 40 -19.05 2.46 -1.42
CA ASP A 40 -18.25 3.15 -2.44
C ASP A 40 -17.10 4.00 -1.87
N VAL A 41 -16.84 3.95 -0.56
CA VAL A 41 -15.82 4.78 0.10
C VAL A 41 -14.60 3.94 0.43
N LEU A 42 -13.45 4.26 -0.17
CA LEU A 42 -12.18 3.64 0.19
C LEU A 42 -11.56 4.39 1.38
N SER A 43 -11.58 3.77 2.55
CA SER A 43 -10.90 4.26 3.75
C SER A 43 -9.44 3.79 3.76
N VAL A 44 -8.59 4.50 4.50
CA VAL A 44 -7.19 4.07 4.67
C VAL A 44 -7.12 2.67 5.29
N THR A 45 -8.01 2.33 6.23
CA THR A 45 -8.06 1.01 6.86
C THR A 45 -8.36 -0.10 5.84
N ASP A 46 -9.16 0.16 4.81
CA ASP A 46 -9.38 -0.82 3.75
C ASP A 46 -8.08 -1.05 2.99
N LEU A 47 -7.37 0.02 2.58
CA LEU A 47 -6.07 -0.12 1.91
C LEU A 47 -5.06 -0.89 2.77
N LEU A 48 -5.00 -0.59 4.08
CA LEU A 48 -4.07 -1.25 5.00
C LEU A 48 -4.41 -2.73 5.25
N SER A 49 -5.68 -3.11 5.12
CA SER A 49 -6.15 -4.48 5.32
C SER A 49 -6.37 -5.27 4.03
N ALA A 50 -6.21 -4.61 2.88
CA ALA A 50 -6.38 -5.16 1.54
C ALA A 50 -5.10 -5.79 1.01
N ILE A 51 -4.67 -6.82 1.72
CA ILE A 51 -3.63 -7.74 1.28
C ILE A 51 -4.10 -8.65 0.14
N TRP A 52 -5.41 -8.67 -0.10
CA TRP A 52 -6.14 -9.30 -1.20
C TRP A 52 -7.12 -8.23 -1.69
N PHE A 53 -6.88 -7.53 -2.79
CA PHE A 53 -7.96 -6.71 -3.38
C PHE A 53 -8.72 -7.56 -4.39
N ASP A 54 -9.12 -8.79 -4.05
CA ASP A 54 -9.90 -9.59 -4.98
C ASP A 54 -11.41 -9.20 -4.98
N THR A 55 -12.19 -9.79 -5.90
CA THR A 55 -13.65 -9.58 -5.91
C THR A 55 -14.28 -10.01 -4.59
N ASP A 56 -13.76 -11.07 -3.97
CA ASP A 56 -14.26 -11.63 -2.71
C ASP A 56 -13.92 -10.72 -1.53
N TYR A 57 -12.78 -10.05 -1.54
CA TYR A 57 -12.40 -9.04 -0.55
C TYR A 57 -13.34 -7.85 -0.58
N TRP A 58 -13.71 -7.37 -1.77
CA TRP A 58 -14.68 -6.27 -1.86
C TRP A 58 -16.06 -6.69 -1.37
N GLN A 59 -16.47 -7.94 -1.62
CA GLN A 59 -17.69 -8.49 -1.03
C GLN A 59 -17.58 -8.57 0.50
N ASP A 60 -16.46 -9.02 1.05
CA ASP A 60 -16.22 -9.08 2.50
C ASP A 60 -16.17 -7.69 3.14
N VAL A 61 -15.51 -6.71 2.51
CA VAL A 61 -15.53 -5.31 2.99
C VAL A 61 -16.94 -4.75 2.95
N HIS A 62 -17.67 -5.02 1.87
CA HIS A 62 -19.07 -4.62 1.75
C HIS A 62 -19.91 -5.26 2.88
N GLU A 63 -19.85 -6.58 3.04
CA GLU A 63 -20.57 -7.33 4.07
C GLU A 63 -20.22 -6.84 5.48
N ARG A 64 -18.94 -6.63 5.79
CA ARG A 64 -18.50 -6.10 7.09
C ARG A 64 -19.01 -4.69 7.38
N ARG A 65 -19.32 -3.90 6.34
CA ARG A 65 -19.77 -2.51 6.47
C ARG A 65 -21.28 -2.37 6.46
N THR A 66 -21.94 -3.04 5.53
CA THR A 66 -23.37 -2.89 5.27
C THR A 66 -24.19 -4.01 5.89
N GLY A 67 -23.54 -5.07 6.41
CA GLY A 67 -24.19 -6.30 6.84
C GLY A 67 -24.80 -7.10 5.68
N CYS A 68 -24.56 -6.70 4.43
CA CYS A 68 -25.18 -7.29 3.25
C CYS A 68 -24.14 -8.05 2.43
N ARG A 69 -24.47 -9.28 2.07
CA ARG A 69 -23.61 -10.16 1.27
C ARG A 69 -23.85 -10.05 -0.25
N ALA A 70 -24.71 -9.13 -0.66
CA ALA A 70 -24.97 -8.88 -2.06
C ALA A 70 -23.69 -8.38 -2.74
N SER A 71 -23.29 -9.03 -3.84
CA SER A 71 -22.20 -8.53 -4.67
C SER A 71 -22.56 -7.11 -5.14
N PRO A 72 -21.70 -6.10 -4.93
CA PRO A 72 -21.96 -4.79 -5.50
C PRO A 72 -22.07 -4.97 -7.03
N PRO A 73 -23.15 -4.50 -7.67
CA PRO A 73 -23.30 -4.62 -9.11
C PRO A 73 -22.15 -3.84 -9.75
N PHE A 74 -21.26 -4.53 -10.48
CA PHE A 74 -20.14 -4.01 -11.27
C PHE A 74 -19.38 -2.84 -10.62
N ARG A 75 -18.18 -3.12 -10.08
CA ARG A 75 -17.30 -2.17 -9.36
C ARG A 75 -17.46 -0.71 -9.81
N ASN A 76 -18.21 0.03 -9.01
CA ASN A 76 -18.30 1.48 -9.13
C ASN A 76 -16.95 2.10 -8.79
N ASP A 77 -16.78 3.36 -9.20
CA ASP A 77 -15.68 4.19 -8.74
C ASP A 77 -15.68 4.25 -7.21
N LEU A 78 -14.50 4.10 -6.61
CA LEU A 78 -14.30 4.28 -5.19
C LEU A 78 -13.98 5.75 -4.92
N PHE A 79 -14.48 6.27 -3.81
CA PHE A 79 -14.24 7.63 -3.38
C PHE A 79 -13.37 7.66 -2.13
N VAL A 80 -12.38 8.54 -2.14
CA VAL A 80 -11.47 8.73 -1.01
C VAL A 80 -11.77 10.05 -0.32
N MET A 81 -11.84 10.00 1.00
CA MET A 81 -11.85 11.16 1.89
C MET A 81 -10.40 11.56 2.14
N ASP A 82 -9.87 12.42 1.27
CA ASP A 82 -8.48 12.88 1.23
C ASP A 82 -7.88 13.17 2.61
N GLU A 83 -8.62 13.91 3.43
CA GLU A 83 -8.30 14.37 4.78
C GLU A 83 -8.22 13.24 5.82
N GLU A 84 -8.85 12.10 5.54
CA GLU A 84 -8.84 10.89 6.37
C GLU A 84 -7.94 9.80 5.80
N PHE A 85 -7.57 9.90 4.52
CA PHE A 85 -6.80 8.89 3.83
C PHE A 85 -5.31 9.21 3.77
N PHE A 86 -4.98 10.45 3.41
CA PHE A 86 -3.61 10.94 3.30
C PHE A 86 -3.26 11.85 4.47
N ASP A 87 -1.97 11.91 4.79
CA ASP A 87 -1.43 12.84 5.79
C ASP A 87 -0.34 13.72 5.17
N PRO A 88 -0.72 14.77 4.42
CA PRO A 88 0.21 15.55 3.60
C PRO A 88 1.31 16.26 4.41
N ARG A 89 1.16 16.35 5.74
CA ARG A 89 2.20 16.85 6.66
C ARG A 89 3.48 16.03 6.60
N PHE A 90 3.39 14.77 6.16
CA PHE A 90 4.50 13.83 6.07
C PHE A 90 4.88 13.48 4.63
N ASP A 91 4.31 14.16 3.63
CA ASP A 91 4.73 14.03 2.24
C ASP A 91 6.18 14.48 2.06
N CYS A 92 6.87 13.89 1.09
CA CYS A 92 8.24 14.27 0.79
C CYS A 92 8.57 14.02 -0.67
N ASP A 93 9.10 15.06 -1.33
CA ASP A 93 9.55 14.97 -2.72
C ASP A 93 11.04 14.59 -2.77
N PHE A 94 11.34 13.37 -3.22
CA PHE A 94 12.71 12.90 -3.42
C PHE A 94 13.13 12.92 -4.90
N THR A 95 12.36 13.53 -5.83
CA THR A 95 12.65 13.46 -7.28
C THR A 95 14.05 13.96 -7.65
N ASN A 96 14.47 15.05 -7.01
CA ASN A 96 15.76 15.71 -7.27
C ASN A 96 16.71 15.65 -6.07
N THR A 97 16.53 14.64 -5.19
CA THR A 97 17.33 14.48 -3.97
C THR A 97 18.26 13.28 -4.10
N LYS A 98 19.40 13.32 -3.40
CA LYS A 98 20.39 12.22 -3.32
C LYS A 98 20.83 11.96 -1.89
N ASP A 99 21.48 10.82 -1.66
CA ASP A 99 22.11 10.49 -0.39
C ASP A 99 23.22 11.47 -0.04
N THR A 100 23.10 12.08 1.14
CA THR A 100 24.16 12.87 1.79
C THR A 100 24.55 12.30 3.15
N ALA A 101 23.85 11.26 3.60
CA ALA A 101 24.05 10.58 4.88
C ALA A 101 23.39 9.20 4.85
N THR A 102 23.81 8.32 5.76
CA THR A 102 23.12 7.05 6.01
C THR A 102 21.93 7.29 6.94
N TYR A 103 20.78 6.75 6.57
CA TYR A 103 19.56 6.75 7.39
C TYR A 103 19.27 5.33 7.83
N THR A 104 18.75 5.15 9.04
CA THR A 104 18.34 3.85 9.54
C THR A 104 16.91 3.86 10.04
N ARG A 105 16.23 2.73 9.90
CA ARG A 105 14.87 2.49 10.38
C ARG A 105 14.82 1.05 10.88
N GLY A 106 14.35 0.84 12.11
CA GLY A 106 14.37 -0.47 12.75
C GLY A 106 15.75 -1.14 12.81
N ASN A 107 16.78 -0.33 13.07
CA ASN A 107 18.19 -0.71 13.12
C ASN A 107 18.78 -1.21 11.78
N GLU A 108 18.11 -0.95 10.67
CA GLU A 108 18.59 -1.30 9.32
C GLU A 108 18.71 -0.09 8.42
N VAL A 109 19.59 -0.16 7.43
CA VAL A 109 19.79 0.91 6.46
C VAL A 109 18.50 1.16 5.70
N TYR A 110 18.00 2.39 5.79
CA TYR A 110 16.86 2.86 5.05
C TYR A 110 17.32 3.53 3.76
N LYS A 111 17.24 2.78 2.65
CA LYS A 111 17.48 3.28 1.30
C LYS A 111 16.31 4.17 0.88
N ARG A 112 16.37 5.47 1.20
CA ARG A 112 15.28 6.43 0.91
C ARG A 112 14.89 6.39 -0.58
N PRO A 113 13.60 6.63 -0.91
CA PRO A 113 13.10 6.42 -2.26
C PRO A 113 13.49 7.56 -3.22
N TYR A 114 14.78 7.78 -3.47
CA TYR A 114 15.25 8.84 -4.36
C TYR A 114 14.76 8.66 -5.79
N GLY A 115 14.38 9.77 -6.42
CA GLY A 115 13.69 9.77 -7.70
C GLY A 115 12.17 9.60 -7.60
N TRP A 116 11.62 9.38 -6.40
CA TRP A 116 10.18 9.22 -6.17
C TRP A 116 9.59 10.37 -5.35
N ARG A 117 8.31 10.64 -5.55
CA ARG A 117 7.48 11.38 -4.60
C ARG A 117 6.85 10.41 -3.61
N ARG A 118 6.89 10.76 -2.33
CA ARG A 118 6.32 9.97 -1.25
C ARG A 118 5.11 10.70 -0.66
N PHE A 119 3.96 10.05 -0.72
CA PHE A 119 2.69 10.53 -0.17
C PHE A 119 2.31 9.70 1.04
N ALA A 120 2.16 10.34 2.20
CA ALA A 120 1.93 9.64 3.44
C ALA A 120 0.47 9.22 3.61
N LEU A 121 0.26 7.99 4.10
CA LEU A 121 -1.04 7.48 4.48
C LEU A 121 -1.35 7.82 5.94
N LYS A 122 -2.62 8.03 6.27
CA LYS A 122 -3.05 8.36 7.65
C LYS A 122 -3.14 7.11 8.54
N VAL A 123 -1.97 6.59 8.91
CA VAL A 123 -1.82 5.27 9.56
C VAL A 123 -1.77 5.29 11.09
N LEU A 124 -1.70 6.46 11.72
CA LEU A 124 -1.68 6.57 13.18
C LEU A 124 -2.95 5.98 13.78
N ASP A 125 -2.77 5.18 14.83
CA ASP A 125 -3.84 4.54 15.60
C ASP A 125 -4.71 3.56 14.79
N LYS A 126 -4.20 3.09 13.64
CA LYS A 126 -4.87 2.08 12.80
C LYS A 126 -4.51 0.64 13.16
N TYR A 127 -3.49 0.44 13.98
CA TYR A 127 -3.03 -0.88 14.43
C TYR A 127 -3.19 -1.01 15.95
N ALA A 128 -3.71 -2.17 16.40
CA ALA A 128 -4.06 -2.40 17.80
C ALA A 128 -2.87 -2.37 18.77
N ASP A 129 -1.66 -2.63 18.26
CA ASP A 129 -0.40 -2.60 19.03
C ASP A 129 0.27 -1.21 19.01
N GLY A 130 -0.46 -0.17 18.59
CA GLY A 130 -0.02 1.22 18.61
C GLY A 130 0.92 1.60 17.45
N ASN A 131 1.71 2.64 17.67
CA ASN A 131 2.46 3.33 16.60
C ASN A 131 3.99 3.14 16.66
N ALA A 132 4.50 2.33 17.60
CA ALA A 132 5.94 2.18 17.81
C ALA A 132 6.69 1.69 16.56
N TRP A 133 6.05 0.83 15.76
CA TRP A 133 6.54 0.32 14.47
C TRP A 133 6.90 1.42 13.46
N LEU A 134 6.27 2.60 13.55
CA LEU A 134 6.50 3.72 12.63
C LEU A 134 7.68 4.59 13.06
N GLY A 135 8.03 4.58 14.35
CA GLY A 135 8.96 5.54 14.97
C GLY A 135 8.38 6.94 15.11
N SER A 136 9.12 7.82 15.78
CA SER A 136 8.77 9.22 15.98
C SER A 136 8.80 10.02 14.67
N ALA A 137 7.97 11.05 14.62
CA ALA A 137 7.84 11.94 13.49
C ALA A 137 9.11 12.80 13.28
N GLY A 138 9.28 13.32 12.06
CA GLY A 138 10.30 14.29 11.73
C GLY A 138 11.53 13.72 11.02
N TYR A 139 12.46 14.62 10.69
CA TYR A 139 13.69 14.29 9.99
C TYR A 139 14.71 13.66 10.95
N ARG A 140 14.81 12.33 10.92
CA ARG A 140 15.72 11.55 11.76
C ARG A 140 16.66 10.69 10.92
N LYS A 141 17.94 10.70 11.29
CA LYS A 141 18.98 9.81 10.74
C LYS A 141 18.95 8.42 11.35
N GLY A 142 18.73 8.33 12.66
CA GLY A 142 18.72 7.06 13.40
C GLY A 142 17.34 6.40 13.48
N SER A 143 17.34 5.16 13.99
CA SER A 143 16.14 4.39 14.32
C SER A 143 15.65 4.73 15.73
N ASP A 144 14.35 4.57 15.95
CA ASP A 144 13.78 4.58 17.30
C ASP A 144 13.62 3.15 17.84
N PRO A 145 13.53 2.98 19.18
CA PRO A 145 13.19 1.70 19.77
C PRO A 145 11.89 1.13 19.21
N ASN A 146 11.87 -0.17 18.90
CA ASN A 146 10.72 -0.91 18.37
C ASN A 146 10.22 -0.47 16.98
N GLU A 147 10.91 0.47 16.33
CA GLU A 147 10.62 0.85 14.95
C GLU A 147 10.90 -0.33 14.01
N TRP A 148 10.06 -0.49 12.99
CA TRP A 148 10.21 -1.54 12.00
C TRP A 148 11.05 -1.06 10.80
N PRO A 149 11.87 -1.92 10.20
CA PRO A 149 12.57 -1.60 8.95
C PRO A 149 11.63 -1.25 7.81
N VAL A 150 12.16 -0.52 6.83
CA VAL A 150 11.40 -0.11 5.65
C VAL A 150 11.58 -1.14 4.55
N SER A 151 10.48 -1.50 3.88
CA SER A 151 10.52 -2.28 2.64
C SER A 151 9.59 -1.68 1.59
N TYR A 152 9.79 -2.08 0.36
CA TYR A 152 9.05 -1.66 -0.82
C TYR A 152 8.33 -2.85 -1.40
N HIS A 153 7.07 -2.64 -1.75
CA HIS A 153 6.23 -3.64 -2.37
C HIS A 153 5.30 -3.00 -3.38
N GLY A 154 5.23 -3.61 -4.54
CA GLY A 154 4.12 -3.50 -5.46
C GLY A 154 3.98 -4.86 -6.12
N THR A 155 2.85 -5.09 -6.76
CA THR A 155 2.58 -6.36 -7.43
C THR A 155 2.53 -6.14 -8.92
N ASN A 156 3.46 -6.77 -9.63
CA ASN A 156 3.32 -6.98 -11.06
C ASN A 156 2.88 -8.41 -11.34
N ARG A 157 1.66 -8.55 -11.85
CA ARG A 157 1.44 -9.48 -12.95
C ARG A 157 1.29 -8.65 -14.23
N PRO A 158 2.13 -8.87 -15.26
CA PRO A 158 1.86 -8.36 -16.60
C PRO A 158 0.68 -9.12 -17.21
N GLY A 159 -0.26 -8.41 -17.82
CA GLY A 159 -1.35 -9.01 -18.61
C GLY A 159 -2.65 -8.20 -18.54
N ALA A 160 -3.37 -8.13 -19.67
CA ALA A 160 -4.66 -7.44 -19.82
C ALA A 160 -5.85 -8.13 -19.11
N GLN A 161 -5.60 -8.92 -18.06
CA GLN A 161 -6.61 -9.56 -17.23
C GLN A 161 -6.37 -9.25 -15.73
N GLY A 162 -5.86 -8.06 -15.44
CA GLY A 162 -5.61 -7.56 -14.08
C GLY A 162 -6.85 -6.96 -13.44
N ILE A 163 -7.98 -7.66 -13.50
CA ILE A 163 -9.07 -7.38 -12.56
C ILE A 163 -8.59 -7.97 -11.24
N ILE A 164 -7.80 -7.17 -10.53
CA ILE A 164 -7.73 -7.10 -9.06
C ILE A 164 -6.87 -8.12 -8.30
N ASP A 165 -6.23 -9.07 -8.97
CA ASP A 165 -5.59 -10.17 -8.22
C ASP A 165 -4.14 -9.87 -7.84
N ASP A 166 -3.89 -9.93 -6.53
CA ASP A 166 -2.61 -9.96 -5.82
C ASP A 166 -2.00 -8.59 -5.46
N HIS A 167 -2.06 -8.22 -4.16
CA HIS A 167 -1.26 -7.13 -3.56
C HIS A 167 -0.21 -7.67 -2.60
N TYR A 168 -0.60 -8.53 -1.69
CA TYR A 168 0.31 -9.21 -0.78
C TYR A 168 -0.09 -10.68 -0.69
N ILE A 169 -0.39 -11.24 -1.85
CA ILE A 169 -0.71 -12.65 -2.03
C ILE A 169 0.60 -13.37 -2.32
N PRO A 170 0.86 -14.54 -1.72
CA PRO A 170 2.02 -15.35 -2.08
C PRO A 170 2.05 -15.66 -3.58
N GLY A 171 3.06 -15.13 -4.29
CA GLY A 171 3.19 -15.34 -5.73
C GLY A 171 3.55 -16.79 -6.10
N SER A 172 3.35 -17.16 -7.36
CA SER A 172 3.66 -18.51 -7.87
C SER A 172 5.16 -18.81 -8.01
N GLY A 173 5.99 -17.77 -8.14
CA GLY A 173 7.43 -17.94 -8.37
C GLY A 173 8.20 -18.53 -7.19
N GLN A 174 7.75 -18.28 -5.95
CA GLN A 174 8.21 -18.87 -4.67
C GLN A 174 9.73 -19.19 -4.58
N ALA A 175 10.58 -18.37 -5.18
CA ALA A 175 12.00 -18.68 -5.40
C ALA A 175 12.77 -18.96 -4.10
N TYR A 176 12.32 -18.38 -2.99
CA TYR A 176 12.88 -18.54 -1.65
C TYR A 176 11.86 -19.10 -0.64
N GLY A 177 10.77 -19.68 -1.16
CA GLY A 177 9.64 -20.21 -0.40
C GLY A 177 8.31 -19.50 -0.67
N ARG A 178 7.21 -20.11 -0.22
CA ARG A 178 5.88 -19.51 -0.31
C ARG A 178 5.74 -18.34 0.66
N GLY A 179 5.32 -17.19 0.13
CA GLY A 179 4.98 -16.04 0.95
C GLY A 179 5.02 -14.74 0.16
N VAL A 180 4.96 -13.64 0.91
CA VAL A 180 4.91 -12.29 0.37
C VAL A 180 6.32 -11.70 0.33
N TYR A 181 6.75 -11.28 -0.85
CA TYR A 181 8.09 -10.77 -1.07
C TYR A 181 8.12 -9.25 -1.06
N SER A 182 9.07 -8.66 -0.37
CA SER A 182 9.38 -7.23 -0.47
C SER A 182 10.87 -7.01 -0.59
N THR A 183 11.29 -5.78 -0.80
CA THR A 183 12.72 -5.44 -0.91
C THR A 183 13.06 -4.23 -0.05
N PRO A 184 14.25 -4.16 0.59
CA PRO A 184 14.72 -2.95 1.25
C PRO A 184 15.17 -1.85 0.28
N ASP A 185 15.23 -2.12 -1.03
CA ASP A 185 15.75 -1.20 -2.03
C ASP A 185 14.68 -0.81 -3.06
N VAL A 186 14.33 0.48 -3.10
CA VAL A 186 13.36 0.99 -4.07
C VAL A 186 13.80 0.75 -5.53
N LYS A 187 15.11 0.68 -5.81
CA LYS A 187 15.61 0.42 -7.16
C LYS A 187 15.33 -1.01 -7.58
N ILE A 188 15.51 -1.96 -6.67
CA ILE A 188 15.11 -3.35 -6.86
C ILE A 188 13.60 -3.44 -7.05
N ALA A 189 12.84 -2.66 -6.27
CA ALA A 189 11.39 -2.62 -6.44
C ALA A 189 11.01 -2.17 -7.87
N GLU A 190 11.66 -1.11 -8.35
CA GLU A 190 11.46 -0.54 -9.68
C GLU A 190 11.85 -1.48 -10.82
N THR A 191 12.95 -2.22 -10.70
CA THR A 191 13.47 -3.06 -11.79
C THR A 191 12.91 -4.48 -11.79
N HIS A 192 12.53 -5.03 -10.63
CA HIS A 192 12.14 -6.43 -10.48
C HIS A 192 10.63 -6.64 -10.32
N GLY A 193 9.85 -5.66 -10.77
CA GLY A 193 8.40 -5.80 -10.90
C GLY A 193 7.61 -5.59 -9.62
N TYR A 194 8.12 -4.81 -8.68
CA TYR A 194 7.36 -4.37 -7.51
C TYR A 194 6.76 -2.97 -7.70
N THR A 195 6.50 -2.56 -8.94
CA THR A 195 5.87 -1.27 -9.23
C THR A 195 4.87 -1.42 -10.35
N LYS A 196 3.64 -0.95 -10.14
CA LYS A 196 2.64 -0.87 -11.21
C LYS A 196 2.93 0.33 -12.09
N THR A 197 2.64 0.21 -13.38
CA THR A 197 2.77 1.30 -14.35
C THR A 197 1.40 1.68 -14.88
N PHE A 198 1.14 2.97 -15.03
CA PHE A 198 -0.08 3.49 -15.64
C PHE A 198 0.22 4.73 -16.48
N VAL A 199 -0.64 5.00 -17.47
CA VAL A 199 -0.62 6.25 -18.22
C VAL A 199 -1.65 7.16 -17.59
N SER A 200 -1.23 8.37 -17.20
CA SER A 200 -2.11 9.36 -16.57
C SER A 200 -3.10 9.90 -17.59
N ALA A 201 -4.39 9.92 -17.23
CA ALA A 201 -5.41 10.58 -18.04
C ALA A 201 -5.33 12.11 -17.89
N THR A 202 -4.83 12.60 -16.75
CA THR A 202 -4.61 14.04 -16.50
C THR A 202 -3.61 14.67 -17.46
N ASN A 203 -2.49 13.98 -17.78
CA ASN A 203 -1.41 14.59 -18.55
C ASN A 203 -0.76 13.71 -19.64
N GLY A 204 -1.25 12.50 -19.85
CA GLY A 204 -0.75 11.57 -20.87
C GLY A 204 0.62 10.96 -20.58
N LYS A 205 1.26 11.26 -19.44
CA LYS A 205 2.57 10.72 -19.08
C LYS A 205 2.45 9.36 -18.41
N THR A 206 3.52 8.58 -18.50
CA THR A 206 3.61 7.29 -17.82
C THR A 206 4.16 7.48 -16.41
N TYR A 207 3.53 6.82 -15.45
CA TYR A 207 3.93 6.83 -14.05
C TYR A 207 4.12 5.40 -13.52
N LYS A 208 5.02 5.26 -12.56
CA LYS A 208 5.17 4.07 -11.71
C LYS A 208 4.64 4.37 -10.32
N VAL A 209 3.99 3.39 -9.70
CA VAL A 209 3.46 3.46 -8.34
C VAL A 209 3.87 2.23 -7.52
N CYS A 210 4.18 2.44 -6.24
CA CYS A 210 4.61 1.41 -5.29
C CYS A 210 4.09 1.74 -3.89
N LEU A 211 3.82 0.72 -3.07
CA LEU A 211 3.63 0.91 -1.64
C LEU A 211 4.98 0.88 -0.92
N GLN A 212 5.15 1.81 0.00
CA GLN A 212 6.23 1.77 0.97
C GLN A 212 5.69 1.27 2.30
N ASN A 213 6.37 0.29 2.85
CA ASN A 213 5.93 -0.47 4.00
C ASN A 213 6.91 -0.38 5.16
N ARG A 214 6.40 -0.63 6.35
CA ARG A 214 7.18 -1.13 7.47
C ARG A 214 7.00 -2.64 7.54
N ILE A 215 8.08 -3.36 7.82
CA ILE A 215 8.07 -4.82 7.90
C ILE A 215 8.55 -5.28 9.28
N ASN A 216 7.81 -6.19 9.88
CA ASN A 216 8.12 -6.73 11.20
C ASN A 216 9.40 -7.59 11.11
N PRO A 217 10.49 -7.18 11.77
CA PRO A 217 11.77 -7.87 11.66
C PRO A 217 11.75 -9.28 12.28
N CYS A 218 10.81 -9.55 13.19
CA CYS A 218 10.73 -10.83 13.92
C CYS A 218 10.15 -11.97 13.09
N VAL A 219 9.38 -11.67 12.03
CA VAL A 219 8.66 -12.68 11.24
C VAL A 219 9.08 -12.73 9.78
N ARG A 220 9.80 -11.72 9.29
CA ARG A 220 10.39 -11.77 7.94
C ARG A 220 11.60 -12.71 7.91
N LYS A 221 11.86 -13.28 6.75
CA LYS A 221 13.10 -13.98 6.39
C LYS A 221 13.89 -13.13 5.42
N ILE A 222 15.18 -12.97 5.69
CA ILE A 222 16.14 -12.46 4.70
C ILE A 222 16.46 -13.63 3.77
N CYS A 223 16.23 -13.45 2.47
CA CYS A 223 16.45 -14.51 1.49
C CYS A 223 17.95 -14.69 1.22
N ALA A 224 18.32 -15.79 0.54
CA ALA A 224 19.70 -16.04 0.12
C ALA A 224 20.28 -14.88 -0.72
N TYR A 225 19.41 -14.19 -1.46
CA TYR A 225 19.71 -12.90 -2.07
C TYR A 225 19.21 -11.78 -1.14
N PRO A 226 20.10 -10.96 -0.56
CA PRO A 226 19.77 -10.00 0.50
C PRO A 226 18.85 -8.87 0.03
N ASP A 227 18.71 -8.69 -1.28
CA ASP A 227 17.81 -7.72 -1.90
C ASP A 227 16.32 -8.10 -1.78
N TYR A 228 16.02 -9.29 -1.26
CA TYR A 228 14.65 -9.75 -1.05
C TYR A 228 14.40 -10.19 0.39
N TRP A 229 13.29 -9.73 0.92
CA TRP A 229 12.72 -10.20 2.18
C TRP A 229 11.43 -10.95 1.89
N LEU A 230 11.17 -11.97 2.69
CA LEU A 230 10.02 -12.84 2.56
C LEU A 230 9.27 -12.87 3.88
N VAL A 231 7.98 -12.56 3.85
CA VAL A 231 7.05 -12.97 4.91
C VAL A 231 6.52 -14.35 4.54
N PRO A 232 6.94 -15.42 5.23
CA PRO A 232 6.54 -16.77 4.86
C PRO A 232 5.07 -16.98 5.13
N VAL A 233 4.37 -17.63 4.20
CA VAL A 233 2.98 -18.07 4.39
C VAL A 233 2.93 -19.57 4.09
N PRO A 234 2.81 -20.44 5.10
CA PRO A 234 2.87 -21.89 4.91
C PRO A 234 1.87 -22.40 3.85
N VAL A 235 2.25 -23.46 3.14
CA VAL A 235 1.35 -24.13 2.19
C VAL A 235 0.13 -24.68 2.94
N GLY A 236 -1.06 -24.51 2.36
CA GLY A 236 -2.32 -24.96 2.98
C GLY A 236 -2.84 -24.04 4.09
N THR A 237 -2.23 -22.86 4.30
CA THR A 237 -2.77 -21.86 5.22
C THR A 237 -4.13 -21.37 4.69
N PRO A 238 -5.21 -21.38 5.50
CA PRO A 238 -6.49 -20.84 5.09
C PRO A 238 -6.41 -19.32 4.79
N PRO A 239 -7.19 -18.78 3.84
CA PRO A 239 -7.10 -17.37 3.42
C PRO A 239 -7.19 -16.35 4.57
N ASP A 240 -8.05 -16.58 5.55
CA ASP A 240 -8.19 -15.69 6.72
C ASP A 240 -6.93 -15.70 7.60
N GLN A 241 -6.24 -16.82 7.66
CA GLN A 241 -4.98 -16.98 8.39
C GLN A 241 -3.81 -16.41 7.60
N GLU A 242 -3.79 -16.54 6.27
CA GLU A 242 -2.82 -15.84 5.42
C GLU A 242 -2.94 -14.33 5.63
N ARG A 243 -4.19 -13.83 5.67
CA ARG A 243 -4.49 -12.43 5.96
C ARG A 243 -3.88 -11.99 7.29
N LYS A 244 -4.13 -12.73 8.37
CA LYS A 244 -3.58 -12.42 9.70
C LYS A 244 -2.05 -12.41 9.71
N ILE A 245 -1.41 -13.37 9.04
CA ILE A 245 0.06 -13.45 8.94
C ILE A 245 0.61 -12.18 8.30
N VAL A 246 0.07 -11.78 7.14
CA VAL A 246 0.62 -10.64 6.40
C VAL A 246 0.29 -9.31 7.10
N MET A 247 -0.91 -9.12 7.65
CA MET A 247 -1.25 -7.93 8.44
C MET A 247 -0.36 -7.76 9.68
N ALA A 248 0.07 -8.85 10.31
CA ALA A 248 1.01 -8.83 11.42
C ALA A 248 2.45 -8.53 11.00
N ALA A 249 2.78 -8.71 9.71
CA ALA A 249 4.13 -8.66 9.20
C ALA A 249 4.44 -7.41 8.37
N ILE A 250 3.48 -6.86 7.63
CA ILE A 250 3.68 -5.76 6.68
C ILE A 250 2.63 -4.68 6.93
N ARG A 251 3.10 -3.43 7.04
CA ARG A 251 2.26 -2.26 7.25
C ARG A 251 2.56 -1.20 6.20
N PRO A 252 1.69 -1.04 5.18
CA PRO A 252 1.79 0.08 4.26
C PRO A 252 1.68 1.40 5.02
N TYR A 253 2.48 2.39 4.64
CA TYR A 253 2.42 3.71 5.26
C TYR A 253 2.68 4.88 4.31
N ASN A 254 3.22 4.63 3.12
CA ASN A 254 3.23 5.64 2.06
C ASN A 254 2.87 5.02 0.70
N LEU A 255 2.33 5.86 -0.16
CA LEU A 255 2.24 5.64 -1.59
C LEU A 255 3.40 6.37 -2.27
N LEU A 256 4.16 5.67 -3.11
CA LEU A 256 5.25 6.24 -3.88
C LEU A 256 4.83 6.42 -5.33
N LEU A 257 5.16 7.57 -5.91
CA LEU A 257 4.91 7.84 -7.32
C LEU A 257 6.15 8.38 -8.01
N LYS A 258 6.43 7.89 -9.21
CA LYS A 258 7.54 8.34 -10.06
C LYS A 258 7.07 8.48 -11.49
N GLU A 259 7.41 9.60 -12.14
CA GLU A 259 7.24 9.75 -13.59
C GLU A 259 8.29 8.84 -14.27
N ALA A 260 7.85 8.00 -15.21
CA ALA A 260 8.66 6.98 -15.86
C ALA A 260 9.57 7.56 -16.95
#